data_AF-A0A8J7QG39-F1
#
_entry.id   AF-A0A8J7QG39-F1
#
_cell.length_a   1.000
_cell.length_b   1.000
_cell.length_c   1.000
_cell.angle_alpha   90.00
_cell.angle_beta   90.00
_cell.angle_gamma   90.00
#
_symmetry.space_group_name_H-M   'P 1'
#
loop_
_entity.id
_entity.type
_entity.pdbx_description
1 polymer ?
#
loop_
_entity_poly.entity_id
_entity_poly.type
_entity_poly.pdbx_seq_one_letter_code
_entity_poly.pdbx_strand_id
1 'polypeptide(L)' 'MEEELLRPLCSGSMASYEGRMMKCEECNIILDRDIIAVLNLQMRGEGFPQRALNEIIGGGEGLTT' A
#
# COMPACT_ATOMS: atom_id res chain seq x y z
N MET A 1 -8.35 -9.17 -17.31
CA MET A 1 -7.56 -9.53 -16.12
C MET A 1 -7.77 -8.40 -15.14
N GLU A 2 -8.80 -8.54 -14.35
CA GLU A 2 -9.23 -7.56 -13.35
C GLU A 2 -8.32 -7.86 -12.15
N GLU A 3 -7.19 -7.15 -12.06
CA GLU A 3 -6.32 -7.24 -10.89
C GLU A 3 -7.12 -6.70 -9.70
N GLU A 4 -7.74 -7.61 -8.96
CA GLU A 4 -8.41 -7.36 -7.70
C GLU A 4 -7.36 -7.03 -6.62
N LEU A 5 -6.73 -5.86 -6.78
CA LEU A 5 -5.90 -5.23 -5.77
C LEU A 5 -6.85 -4.77 -4.66
N LEU A 6 -7.07 -5.69 -3.73
CA LEU A 6 -7.73 -5.47 -2.45
C LEU A 6 -7.08 -4.24 -1.76
N ARG A 7 -7.88 -3.50 -0.99
CA ARG A 7 -7.48 -2.19 -0.47
C ARG A 7 -7.14 -2.26 1.03
N PRO A 8 -5.94 -1.81 1.43
CA PRO A 8 -5.52 -1.88 2.83
C PRO A 8 -6.19 -0.89 3.79
N LEU A 9 -6.85 0.15 3.28
CA LEU A 9 -7.27 1.30 4.09
C LEU A 9 -8.76 1.65 3.96
N CYS A 10 -9.44 1.30 2.87
CA CYS A 10 -10.86 1.62 2.64
C CYS A 10 -11.51 0.69 1.59
N SER A 11 -12.83 0.75 1.44
CA SER A 11 -13.58 -0.23 0.62
C SER A 11 -13.66 0.05 -0.88
N GLY A 12 -13.15 1.16 -1.41
CA GLY A 12 -13.27 1.44 -2.85
C GLY A 12 -12.25 0.70 -3.76
N SER A 13 -12.06 1.17 -5.01
CA SER A 13 -11.16 0.54 -6.03
C SER A 13 -9.90 1.34 -6.42
N MET A 14 -8.69 0.78 -6.31
CA MET A 14 -7.46 1.50 -6.73
C MET A 14 -7.41 1.69 -8.24
N ALA A 15 -7.15 2.92 -8.70
CA ALA A 15 -7.01 3.26 -10.12
C ALA A 15 -5.55 3.60 -10.46
N SER A 16 -5.10 3.29 -11.67
CA SER A 16 -3.80 3.74 -12.16
C SER A 16 -3.76 5.27 -12.18
N TYR A 17 -2.68 5.86 -11.65
CA TYR A 17 -2.54 7.32 -11.59
C TYR A 17 -1.36 7.79 -12.44
N GLU A 18 -0.13 7.46 -12.06
CA GLU A 18 1.09 7.88 -12.76
C GLU A 18 2.19 6.83 -12.65
N GLY A 19 2.66 6.33 -13.79
CA GLY A 19 3.73 5.31 -13.82
C GLY A 19 3.35 4.07 -13.01
N ARG A 20 4.05 3.86 -11.88
CA ARG A 20 3.80 2.74 -10.95
C ARG A 20 2.87 3.10 -9.78
N MET A 21 2.41 4.34 -9.72
CA MET A 21 1.53 4.82 -8.67
C MET A 21 0.07 4.49 -8.97
N MET A 22 -0.62 4.06 -7.93
CA MET A 22 -2.06 3.81 -7.92
C MET A 22 -2.72 4.77 -6.93
N LYS A 23 -3.87 5.31 -7.30
CA LYS A 23 -4.65 6.24 -6.49
C LYS A 23 -5.98 5.62 -6.08
N CYS A 24 -6.33 5.84 -4.82
CA CYS A 24 -7.64 5.57 -4.29
C CYS A 24 -8.59 6.73 -4.67
N GLU A 25 -9.62 6.46 -5.47
CA GLU A 25 -10.58 7.50 -5.89
C GLU A 25 -11.44 8.05 -4.74
N GLU A 26 -11.53 7.34 -3.63
CA GLU A 26 -12.43 7.68 -2.53
C GLU A 26 -11.71 8.42 -1.39
N CYS A 27 -10.53 7.96 -1.00
CA CYS A 27 -9.71 8.55 0.06
C CYS A 27 -8.56 9.41 -0.48
N ASN A 28 -8.38 9.49 -1.81
CA ASN A 28 -7.29 10.22 -2.48
C ASN A 28 -5.86 9.78 -2.10
N ILE A 29 -5.71 8.61 -1.47
CA ILE A 29 -4.41 8.03 -1.11
C ILE A 29 -3.69 7.55 -2.38
N ILE A 30 -2.40 7.87 -2.51
CA ILE A 30 -1.55 7.45 -3.62
C ILE A 30 -0.47 6.51 -3.07
N LEU A 31 -0.35 5.32 -3.63
CA LEU A 31 0.63 4.30 -3.23
C LEU A 31 1.26 3.64 -4.44
N ASP A 32 2.52 3.20 -4.31
CA ASP A 32 3.16 2.37 -5.33
C ASP A 32 2.50 0.98 -5.40
N ARG A 33 2.41 0.43 -6.61
CA ARG A 33 1.82 -0.89 -6.87
C ARG A 33 2.44 -2.01 -6.02
N ASP A 34 3.75 -1.95 -5.75
CA ASP A 34 4.44 -2.96 -4.95
C ASP A 34 3.99 -2.89 -3.48
N ILE A 35 3.77 -1.69 -2.94
CA ILE A 35 3.26 -1.50 -1.58
C ILE A 35 1.86 -2.09 -1.45
N ILE A 36 1.00 -1.88 -2.45
CA ILE A 36 -0.37 -2.42 -2.43
C ILE A 36 -0.35 -3.96 -2.51
N ALA A 37 0.55 -4.55 -3.31
CA ALA A 37 0.73 -5.99 -3.36
C ALA A 37 1.13 -6.58 -1.99
N VAL A 38 2.11 -5.98 -1.31
CA VAL A 38 2.55 -6.43 0.02
C VAL A 38 1.43 -6.28 1.05
N LEU A 39 0.70 -5.17 1.02
CA LEU A 39 -0.44 -4.95 1.90
C LEU A 39 -1.55 -5.98 1.65
N ASN A 40 -1.80 -6.36 0.39
CA ASN A 40 -2.75 -7.41 0.05
C ASN A 40 -2.33 -8.80 0.52
N LEU A 41 -1.05 -9.14 0.37
CA LEU A 41 -0.52 -10.40 0.89
C LEU A 41 -0.68 -10.48 2.41
N GLN A 42 -0.38 -9.40 3.14
CA GLN A 42 -0.58 -9.37 4.60
C GLN A 42 -2.04 -9.48 5.00
N MET A 43 -2.94 -8.77 4.33
CA MET A 43 -4.38 -8.87 4.62
C MET A 43 -4.92 -10.28 4.34
N ARG A 44 -4.32 -11.00 3.38
CA ARG A 44 -4.61 -12.42 3.11
C ARG A 44 -4.01 -13.37 4.15
N GLY A 45 -3.23 -12.85 5.11
CA GLY A 45 -2.53 -13.66 6.11
C GLY A 45 -1.27 -14.34 5.57
N GLU A 46 -0.81 -13.98 4.38
CA GLU A 46 0.47 -14.41 3.83
C GLU A 46 1.56 -13.54 4.46
N GLY A 47 2.22 -14.10 5.48
CA GLY A 47 3.08 -13.38 6.41
C GLY A 47 4.17 -12.54 5.75
N PHE A 48 3.98 -11.22 5.77
CA PHE A 48 5.05 -10.23 5.57
C PHE A 48 5.33 -9.54 6.92
N PRO A 49 6.60 -9.26 7.28
CA PRO A 49 6.89 -8.58 8.52
C PRO A 49 6.35 -7.14 8.49
N GLN A 50 5.29 -6.86 9.25
CA GLN A 50 4.71 -5.52 9.40
C GLN A 50 5.73 -4.45 9.82
N ARG A 51 6.80 -4.86 10.54
CA ARG A 51 7.92 -3.99 10.90
C ARG A 51 8.65 -3.44 9.68
N ALA A 52 8.95 -4.27 8.68
CA ALA A 52 9.65 -3.83 7.48
C ALA A 52 8.81 -2.82 6.68
N LEU A 53 7.49 -2.99 6.68
CA LEU A 53 6.58 -2.02 6.07
C LEU A 53 6.50 -0.71 6.84
N ASN A 54 6.44 -0.76 8.17
CA ASN A 54 6.48 0.44 9.00
C ASN A 54 7.81 1.20 8.85
N GLU A 55 8.93 0.52 8.60
CA GLU A 55 10.21 1.17 8.29
C GLU A 55 10.21 1.83 6.91
N ILE A 56 9.56 1.20 5.91
CA ILE A 56 9.41 1.77 4.55
C ILE A 56 8.45 2.97 4.55
N ILE A 57 7.36 2.90 5.32
CA ILE A 57 6.34 3.95 5.39
C ILE A 57 6.74 5.07 6.38
N GLY A 58 7.44 4.73 7.46
CA GLY A 58 7.85 5.63 8.53
C GLY A 58 9.24 6.25 8.38
N GLY A 59 9.98 5.95 7.32
CA GLY A 59 11.35 6.44 7.09
C GLY A 59 11.47 7.95 6.76
N GLY A 60 10.50 8.77 7.15
CA GLY A 60 10.47 10.21 6.92
C GLY A 60 10.81 11.10 8.13
N GLU A 61 11.01 10.54 9.32
CA GLU A 61 11.29 11.35 10.52
C GLU A 61 12.21 10.68 11.55
N GLY A 62 13.45 11.20 11.58
CA GLY A 62 14.15 11.44 12.85
C GLY A 62 14.76 10.23 13.58
N LEU A 63 15.92 9.76 13.10
CA LEU A 63 16.94 9.23 13.99
C LEU A 63 17.43 10.37 14.91
N THR A 64 16.82 10.53 16.09
CA THR A 64 17.41 11.31 17.19
C THR A 64 17.17 10.62 18.52
N THR A 65 18.29 10.12 19.07
CA THR A 65 18.63 9.80 20.48
C THR A 65 17.76 8.82 21.24
#